data_AF-A0A949UQV0-F1
#
_entry.id   AF-A0A949UQV0-F1
#
_cell.length_a   1.000
_cell.length_b   1.000
_cell.length_c   1.000
_cell.angle_alpha   90.00
_cell.angle_beta   90.00
_cell.angle_gamma   90.00
#
_symmetry.space_group_name_H-M   'P 1'
#
loop_
_entity.id
_entity.type
_entity.pdbx_description
1 polymer ?
#
loop_
_entity_poly.entity_id
_entity_poly.type
_entity_poly.pdbx_seq_one_letter_code
_entity_poly.pdbx_strand_id
1 'polypeptide(L)'
;MTELSREERVARFYEESAKRILVLDGAMGTMIQGYKLEEADYRGDRFKDHGIDVKGNNELISLVQKDILRAIHLEYYRAGCDIAETNTFGATVVAQGDYEMESLAYEMNVESAKIAREAAALAEAEFYRL
;
A
#
# COMPACT_ATOMS: atom_id res chain seq x y z
N MET A 1 -6.45 2.14 -22.16
CA MET A 1 -7.74 2.52 -21.57
C MET A 1 -7.66 3.99 -21.19
N THR A 2 -8.65 4.80 -21.53
CA THR A 2 -8.76 6.19 -21.06
C THR A 2 -8.95 6.19 -19.55
N GLU A 3 -8.24 7.07 -18.86
CA GLU A 3 -8.34 7.19 -17.41
C GLU A 3 -9.70 7.79 -17.04
N LEU A 4 -10.50 7.04 -16.26
CA LEU A 4 -11.79 7.53 -15.77
C LEU A 4 -11.60 8.78 -14.91
N SER A 5 -12.50 9.76 -15.02
CA SER A 5 -12.55 10.92 -14.12
C SER A 5 -12.82 10.51 -12.67
N ARG A 6 -12.67 11.44 -11.72
CA ARG A 6 -13.01 11.16 -10.31
C ARG A 6 -14.49 10.82 -10.18
N GLU A 7 -15.34 11.56 -10.88
CA GLU A 7 -16.79 11.41 -10.87
C GLU A 7 -17.20 10.04 -11.43
N GLU A 8 -16.58 9.63 -12.54
CA GLU A 8 -16.82 8.32 -13.16
C GLU A 8 -16.38 7.16 -12.25
N ARG A 9 -15.23 7.29 -11.57
CA ARG A 9 -14.77 6.27 -10.61
C ARG A 9 -15.71 6.13 -9.41
N VAL A 10 -16.20 7.25 -8.88
CA VAL A 10 -17.16 7.24 -7.76
C VAL A 10 -18.49 6.64 -8.20
N ALA A 11 -19.00 7.00 -9.38
CA ALA A 11 -20.23 6.44 -9.92
C ALA A 11 -20.11 4.91 -10.12
N ARG A 12 -19.00 4.45 -10.71
CA ARG A 12 -18.70 3.02 -10.89
C ARG A 12 -18.69 2.26 -9.56
N PHE A 13 -18.08 2.84 -8.52
CA PHE A 13 -18.08 2.24 -7.19
C PHE A 13 -19.49 2.02 -6.65
N TYR A 14 -20.35 3.05 -6.69
CA TYR A 14 -21.74 2.92 -6.24
C TYR A 14 -22.53 1.92 -7.07
N GLU A 15 -22.36 1.95 -8.40
CA GLU A 15 -23.02 1.02 -9.31
C GLU A 15 -22.65 -0.45 -8.98
N GLU A 16 -21.37 -0.76 -8.80
CA GLU A 16 -20.92 -2.11 -8.48
C GLU A 16 -21.37 -2.55 -7.07
N SER A 17 -21.32 -1.63 -6.09
CA SER A 17 -21.79 -1.91 -4.72
C SER A 17 -23.29 -2.19 -4.64
N ALA A 18 -24.09 -1.71 -5.59
CA ALA A 18 -25.52 -1.98 -5.67
C ALA A 18 -25.84 -3.35 -6.28
N LYS A 19 -24.92 -3.92 -7.08
CA LYS A 19 -25.09 -5.21 -7.76
C LYS A 19 -24.68 -6.39 -6.88
N ARG A 20 -23.65 -6.20 -6.04
CA ARG A 20 -23.07 -7.26 -5.20
C ARG A 20 -22.31 -6.68 -4.02
N ILE A 21 -22.00 -7.55 -3.05
CA ILE A 21 -21.07 -7.21 -1.97
C ILE A 21 -19.67 -7.02 -2.58
N LEU A 22 -19.01 -5.93 -2.20
CA LEU A 22 -17.61 -5.66 -2.50
C LEU A 22 -16.74 -6.08 -1.32
N VAL A 23 -15.61 -6.70 -1.59
CA VAL A 23 -14.68 -7.21 -0.59
C VAL A 23 -13.50 -6.26 -0.42
N LEU A 24 -13.29 -5.78 0.81
CA LEU A 24 -12.09 -5.06 1.21
C LEU A 24 -10.95 -6.04 1.47
N ASP A 25 -9.72 -5.61 1.26
CA ASP A 25 -8.53 -6.40 1.56
C ASP A 25 -8.34 -6.68 3.06
N GLY A 26 -7.31 -7.46 3.37
CA GLY A 26 -6.99 -7.88 4.73
C GLY A 26 -5.89 -7.05 5.38
N ALA A 27 -5.40 -7.54 6.53
CA ALA A 27 -4.37 -6.85 7.31
C ALA A 27 -3.02 -6.72 6.57
N MET A 28 -2.64 -5.50 6.21
CA MET A 28 -1.34 -5.18 5.61
C MET A 28 -0.16 -5.53 6.53
N GLY A 29 -0.24 -5.13 7.81
CA GLY A 29 0.84 -5.39 8.78
C GLY A 29 1.12 -6.88 9.01
N THR A 30 0.10 -7.73 9.03
CA THR A 30 0.27 -9.19 9.15
C THR A 30 0.99 -9.78 7.95
N MET A 31 0.67 -9.30 6.74
CA MET A 31 1.36 -9.74 5.51
C MET A 31 2.83 -9.32 5.53
N ILE A 32 3.14 -8.06 5.91
CA ILE A 32 4.52 -7.57 6.05
C ILE A 32 5.31 -8.41 7.06
N GLN A 33 4.72 -8.76 8.20
CA GLN A 33 5.36 -9.62 9.21
C GLN A 33 5.76 -11.00 8.65
N GLY A 34 5.01 -11.53 7.68
CA GLY A 34 5.32 -12.79 7.01
C GLY A 34 6.65 -12.78 6.24
N TYR A 35 7.11 -11.61 5.79
CA TYR A 35 8.39 -11.44 5.11
C TYR A 35 9.60 -11.47 6.06
N LYS A 36 9.38 -11.41 7.38
CA LYS A 36 10.44 -11.46 8.42
C LYS A 36 11.56 -10.44 8.18
N LEU A 37 11.17 -9.22 7.80
CA LEU A 37 12.09 -8.13 7.54
C LEU A 37 12.88 -7.77 8.81
N GLU A 38 14.16 -7.48 8.63
CA GLU A 38 15.07 -7.03 9.67
C GLU A 38 15.31 -5.52 9.59
N GLU A 39 15.97 -4.95 10.60
CA GLU A 39 16.23 -3.51 10.70
C GLU A 39 16.85 -2.93 9.42
N ALA A 40 17.81 -3.65 8.82
CA ALA A 40 18.44 -3.25 7.56
C ALA A 40 17.44 -3.17 6.40
N ASP A 41 16.42 -4.04 6.37
CA ASP A 41 15.41 -4.07 5.31
C ASP A 41 14.43 -2.90 5.43
N TYR A 42 14.10 -2.48 6.66
CA TYR A 42 13.29 -1.29 6.92
C TYR A 42 14.05 -0.01 6.58
N ARG A 43 15.36 0.04 6.84
CA ARG A 43 16.19 1.21 6.50
C ARG A 43 16.42 1.35 4.99
N GLY A 44 16.64 0.23 4.31
CA GLY A 44 17.16 0.21 2.95
C GLY A 44 18.42 1.06 2.80
N ASP A 45 18.75 1.44 1.57
CA ASP A 45 19.91 2.29 1.31
C ASP A 45 19.73 3.72 1.80
N ARG A 46 18.47 4.21 1.80
CA ARG A 46 18.14 5.62 2.06
C ARG A 46 18.29 6.00 3.53
N PHE A 47 17.99 5.08 4.46
CA PHE A 47 17.97 5.36 5.90
C PHE A 47 18.99 4.52 6.68
N LYS A 48 20.01 3.99 6.01
CA LYS A 48 21.07 3.17 6.62
C LYS A 48 21.72 3.83 7.84
N ASP A 49 21.91 5.15 7.80
CA ASP A 49 22.60 5.93 8.83
C ASP A 49 21.61 6.63 9.81
N HIS A 50 20.32 6.28 9.80
CA HIS A 50 19.32 6.88 10.70
C HIS A 50 19.66 6.62 12.17
N GLY A 51 19.39 7.58 13.05
CA GLY A 51 19.94 7.59 14.42
C GLY A 51 19.33 6.57 15.39
N ILE A 52 18.13 6.07 15.08
CA ILE A 52 17.37 5.14 15.94
C ILE A 52 16.78 3.99 15.12
N ASP A 53 16.35 2.93 15.79
CA ASP A 53 15.72 1.77 15.14
C ASP A 53 14.39 2.14 14.48
N VAL A 54 14.14 1.58 13.29
CA VAL A 54 12.93 1.84 12.49
C VAL A 54 12.14 0.57 12.13
N LYS A 55 12.63 -0.61 12.53
CA LYS A 55 11.90 -1.86 12.42
C LYS A 55 10.54 -1.76 13.12
N GLY A 56 9.49 -2.12 12.39
CA GLY A 56 8.11 -1.99 12.84
C GLY A 56 7.37 -0.78 12.26
N ASN A 57 8.09 0.18 11.68
CA ASN A 57 7.50 1.27 10.89
C ASN A 57 7.04 0.74 9.52
N ASN A 58 5.88 0.09 9.48
CA ASN A 58 5.38 -0.57 8.27
C ASN A 58 5.16 0.41 7.11
N GLU A 59 4.86 1.67 7.38
CA GLU A 59 4.72 2.71 6.36
C GLU A 59 6.01 2.92 5.57
N LEU A 60 7.17 2.72 6.19
CA LEU A 60 8.48 2.89 5.56
C LEU A 60 8.70 1.91 4.39
N ILE A 61 8.04 0.75 4.41
CA ILE A 61 8.05 -0.25 3.34
C ILE A 61 7.61 0.36 2.00
N SER A 62 6.74 1.36 2.02
CA SER A 62 6.33 2.11 0.81
C SER A 62 7.48 2.87 0.13
N LEU A 63 8.56 3.18 0.86
CA LEU A 63 9.71 3.91 0.36
C LEU A 63 10.88 2.98 0.04
N VAL A 64 11.12 1.97 0.87
CA VAL A 64 12.33 1.13 0.81
C VAL A 64 12.12 -0.24 0.17
N GLN A 65 10.89 -0.77 0.18
CA GLN A 65 10.59 -2.16 -0.19
C GLN A 65 9.31 -2.21 -1.05
N LYS A 66 9.27 -1.38 -2.09
CA LYS A 66 8.07 -1.15 -2.93
C LYS A 66 7.54 -2.44 -3.57
N ASP A 67 8.43 -3.35 -3.93
CA ASP A 67 8.07 -4.62 -4.57
C ASP A 67 7.32 -5.56 -3.61
N ILE A 68 7.71 -5.60 -2.33
CA ILE A 68 6.99 -6.35 -1.30
C ILE A 68 5.59 -5.77 -1.12
N LEU A 69 5.46 -4.44 -0.99
CA LEU A 69 4.16 -3.81 -0.82
C LEU A 69 3.24 -4.07 -2.02
N ARG A 70 3.76 -3.99 -3.24
CA ARG A 70 3.01 -4.31 -4.46
C ARG A 70 2.58 -5.77 -4.49
N ALA A 71 3.47 -6.69 -4.12
CA ALA A 71 3.17 -8.11 -4.08
C ALA A 71 2.01 -8.42 -3.12
N ILE A 72 2.00 -7.80 -1.93
CA ILE A 72 0.92 -7.97 -0.95
C ILE A 72 -0.43 -7.49 -1.52
N HIS A 73 -0.49 -6.32 -2.15
CA HIS A 73 -1.73 -5.86 -2.78
C HIS A 73 -2.20 -6.82 -3.88
N LEU A 74 -1.28 -7.32 -4.72
CA LEU A 74 -1.60 -8.29 -5.77
C LEU A 74 -2.12 -9.61 -5.20
N GLU A 75 -1.57 -10.08 -4.08
CA GLU A 75 -2.07 -11.28 -3.40
C GLU A 75 -3.52 -11.10 -2.94
N TYR A 76 -3.88 -9.93 -2.38
CA TYR A 76 -5.27 -9.65 -2.02
C TYR A 76 -6.20 -9.57 -3.24
N TYR A 77 -5.80 -8.90 -4.32
CA TYR A 77 -6.60 -8.86 -5.55
C TYR A 77 -6.78 -10.26 -6.15
N ARG A 78 -5.73 -11.09 -6.18
CA ARG A 78 -5.78 -12.48 -6.66
C ARG A 78 -6.63 -13.38 -5.77
N ALA A 79 -6.74 -13.06 -4.49
CA ALA A 79 -7.67 -13.71 -3.57
C ALA A 79 -9.14 -13.26 -3.75
N GLY A 80 -9.39 -12.26 -4.60
CA GLY A 80 -10.73 -11.79 -4.97
C GLY A 80 -11.17 -10.53 -4.23
N CYS A 81 -10.27 -9.73 -3.66
CA CYS A 81 -10.66 -8.42 -3.15
C CYS A 81 -11.02 -7.44 -4.27
N ASP A 82 -11.95 -6.54 -3.99
CA ASP A 82 -12.41 -5.49 -4.91
C ASP A 82 -11.80 -4.13 -4.56
N ILE A 83 -11.48 -3.93 -3.28
CA ILE A 83 -11.02 -2.68 -2.71
C ILE A 83 -9.75 -2.98 -1.92
N ALA A 84 -8.74 -2.13 -2.07
CA ALA A 84 -7.53 -2.18 -1.26
C ALA A 84 -7.36 -0.90 -0.46
N GLU A 85 -6.89 -1.03 0.77
CA GLU A 85 -6.39 0.10 1.57
C GLU A 85 -4.96 0.47 1.15
N THR A 86 -4.55 1.71 1.39
CA THR A 86 -3.13 2.08 1.25
C THR A 86 -2.35 1.74 2.51
N ASN A 87 -1.05 1.44 2.40
CA ASN A 87 -0.17 1.23 3.55
C ASN A 87 0.18 2.56 4.25
N THR A 88 -0.80 3.15 4.92
CA THR A 88 -0.74 4.52 5.44
C THR A 88 -1.43 4.68 6.81
N PHE A 89 -1.64 3.59 7.54
CA PHE A 89 -2.31 3.65 8.85
C PHE A 89 -1.58 4.57 9.83
N GLY A 90 -0.25 4.44 9.91
CA GLY A 90 0.65 5.27 10.71
C GLY A 90 1.35 6.39 9.92
N ALA A 91 0.95 6.69 8.68
CA ALA A 91 1.65 7.66 7.83
C ALA A 91 1.24 9.10 8.17
N THR A 92 1.41 9.49 9.44
CA THR A 92 1.08 10.82 9.96
C THR A 92 2.30 11.42 10.64
N VAL A 93 2.38 12.75 10.69
CA VAL A 93 3.46 13.47 11.39
C VAL A 93 3.61 12.99 12.84
N VAL A 94 2.50 12.73 13.53
CA VAL A 94 2.51 12.31 14.95
C VAL A 94 3.07 10.90 15.11
N ALA A 95 2.55 9.92 14.37
CA ALA A 95 3.00 8.53 14.51
C ALA A 95 4.44 8.33 14.01
N GLN A 96 4.86 9.07 12.99
CA GLN A 96 6.24 9.02 12.49
C GLN A 96 7.25 9.71 13.44
N GLY A 97 6.77 10.44 14.45
CA GLY A 97 7.61 10.99 15.51
C GLY A 97 8.26 9.92 16.39
N ASP A 98 7.62 8.76 16.56
CA ASP A 98 8.20 7.61 17.26
C ASP A 98 9.47 7.07 16.56
N TYR A 99 9.66 7.41 15.28
CA TYR A 99 10.79 7.01 14.44
C TYR A 99 11.67 8.18 13.98
N GLU A 100 11.45 9.42 14.46
CA GLU A 100 12.15 10.64 13.98
C GLU A 100 12.03 10.85 12.44
N MET A 101 10.85 10.53 11.88
CA MET A 101 10.58 10.50 10.44
C MET A 101 9.37 11.35 10.03
N GLU A 102 8.98 12.33 10.84
CA GLU A 102 7.78 13.15 10.66
C GLU A 102 7.69 13.79 9.27
N SER A 103 8.83 14.24 8.75
CA SER A 103 8.94 14.86 7.42
C SER A 103 8.60 13.93 6.26
N LEU A 104 8.63 12.61 6.47
CA LEU A 104 8.33 11.60 5.46
C LEU A 104 6.85 11.26 5.35
N ALA A 105 6.00 11.72 6.28
CA ALA A 105 4.59 11.35 6.32
C ALA A 105 3.86 11.61 4.98
N TYR A 106 4.09 12.78 4.37
CA TYR A 106 3.49 13.09 3.07
C TYR A 106 3.99 12.15 1.95
N GLU A 107 5.30 11.91 1.91
CA GLU A 107 5.91 11.04 0.90
C GLU A 107 5.41 9.59 1.03
N MET A 108 5.34 9.06 2.25
CA MET A 108 4.79 7.72 2.53
C MET A 108 3.36 7.58 2.01
N ASN A 109 2.50 8.59 2.23
CA ASN A 109 1.13 8.56 1.71
C ASN A 109 1.09 8.53 0.18
N VAL A 110 1.88 9.39 -0.47
CA VAL A 110 1.91 9.49 -1.92
C VAL A 110 2.44 8.20 -2.55
N GLU A 111 3.53 7.65 -2.03
CA GLU A 111 4.13 6.43 -2.58
C GLU A 111 3.26 5.20 -2.31
N SER A 112 2.68 5.05 -1.11
CA SER A 112 1.71 3.98 -0.83
C SER A 112 0.50 4.02 -1.76
N ALA A 113 -0.06 5.21 -2.02
CA ALA A 113 -1.19 5.36 -2.93
C ALA A 113 -0.84 5.02 -4.39
N LYS A 114 0.36 5.40 -4.85
CA LYS A 114 0.87 5.03 -6.18
C LYS A 114 1.03 3.52 -6.33
N ILE A 115 1.64 2.87 -5.34
CA ILE A 115 1.89 1.42 -5.36
C ILE A 115 0.57 0.64 -5.34
N ALA A 116 -0.39 1.03 -4.50
CA ALA A 116 -1.71 0.40 -4.47
C ALA A 116 -2.45 0.56 -5.82
N ARG A 117 -2.35 1.74 -6.45
CA ARG A 117 -2.94 2.01 -7.77
C ARG A 117 -2.27 1.20 -8.89
N GLU A 118 -0.95 1.08 -8.85
CA GLU A 118 -0.18 0.26 -9.78
C GLU A 118 -0.58 -1.21 -9.66
N ALA A 119 -0.66 -1.73 -8.43
CA ALA A 119 -1.10 -3.10 -8.17
C ALA A 119 -2.52 -3.38 -8.69
N ALA A 120 -3.45 -2.43 -8.49
CA ALA A 120 -4.80 -2.54 -9.03
C ALA A 120 -4.82 -2.61 -10.57
N ALA A 121 -4.02 -1.78 -11.24
CA ALA A 121 -3.92 -1.78 -12.71
C ALA A 121 -3.29 -3.08 -13.24
N LEU A 122 -2.29 -3.62 -12.53
CA LEU A 122 -1.68 -4.91 -12.86
C LEU A 122 -2.68 -6.06 -12.69
N ALA A 123 -3.40 -6.11 -11.56
CA ALA A 123 -4.44 -7.10 -11.33
C ALA A 123 -5.54 -7.04 -12.39
N GLU A 124 -6.02 -5.84 -12.72
CA GLU A 124 -7.00 -5.63 -13.80
C GLU A 124 -6.47 -6.20 -15.14
N ALA A 125 -5.20 -5.93 -15.49
CA ALA A 125 -4.59 -6.46 -16.70
C ALA A 125 -4.38 -7.99 -16.68
N GLU A 126 -4.15 -8.59 -15.51
CA GLU A 126 -4.07 -10.05 -15.33
C GLU A 126 -5.43 -10.71 -15.58
N PHE A 127 -6.51 -10.15 -15.03
CA PHE A 127 -7.85 -10.73 -15.17
C PHE A 127 -8.45 -10.59 -16.58
N TYR A 128 -8.12 -9.54 -17.34
CA TYR A 128 -8.57 -9.39 -18.73
C TYR A 128 -7.76 -10.20 -19.75
N ARG A 129 -6.68 -10.88 -19.34
CA ARG A 129 -5.88 -11.76 -20.22
C ARG A 129 -6.31 -13.23 -20.14
N LEU A 130 -7.25 -13.56 -19.25
CA LEU A 130 -7.88 -14.87 -19.09
C LEU A 130 -9.22 -14.91 -19.84
#